data_AF-A0A523FJX5-F1
#
_entry.id   AF-A0A523FJX5-F1
#
_cell.length_a   1.000
_cell.length_b   1.000
_cell.length_c   1.000
_cell.angle_alpha   90.00
_cell.angle_beta   90.00
_cell.angle_gamma   90.00
#
_symmetry.space_group_name_H-M   'P 1'
#
loop_
_entity.id
_entity.type
_entity.pdbx_description
1 polymer ?
#
loop_
_entity_poly.entity_id
_entity_poly.type
_entity_poly.pdbx_seq_one_letter_code
_entity_poly.pdbx_strand_id
1 'polypeptide(L)' 'MSEQKDLVAGYVEKILAEAADKKIPADLIGRELINEAVRIYQQQRSIADIAQELTFPADNLDPDTEYTFMRP' A
#
# COMPACT_ATOMS: atom_id res chain seq x y z
N MET A 1 -2.16 1.83 -16.10
CA MET A 1 -1.55 2.30 -14.83
C MET A 1 -1.64 3.81 -14.65
N SER A 2 -1.87 4.28 -13.42
CA SER A 2 -1.85 5.71 -13.07
C SER A 2 -0.46 6.09 -12.53
N GLU A 3 -0.03 7.33 -12.76
CA GLU A 3 1.29 7.85 -12.37
C GLU A 3 1.60 7.65 -10.88
N GLN A 4 0.58 7.79 -10.01
CA GLN A 4 0.71 7.57 -8.58
C GLN A 4 1.05 6.11 -8.24
N LYS A 5 0.42 5.15 -8.94
CA LYS A 5 0.68 3.72 -8.75
C LYS A 5 2.12 3.38 -9.12
N ASP A 6 2.59 3.86 -10.26
CA ASP A 6 3.94 3.60 -10.75
C ASP A 6 5.01 4.21 -9.83
N LEU A 7 4.76 5.42 -9.32
CA LEU A 7 5.64 6.07 -8.35
C LEU A 7 5.76 5.25 -7.06
N VAL A 8 4.64 4.85 -6.48
CA VAL A 8 4.63 4.06 -5.24
C VAL A 8 5.30 2.70 -5.46
N ALA A 9 4.99 2.00 -6.55
CA ALA A 9 5.59 0.71 -6.88
C ALA A 9 7.12 0.80 -6.96
N GLY A 10 7.66 1.80 -7.66
CA GLY A 10 9.11 1.99 -7.78
C GLY A 10 9.81 2.29 -6.45
N TYR A 11 9.14 2.95 -5.49
CA TYR A 11 9.69 3.13 -4.14
C TYR A 11 9.57 1.87 -3.28
N VAL A 12 8.47 1.13 -3.39
CA VAL A 12 8.28 -0.14 -2.69
C VAL A 12 9.33 -1.16 -3.13
N GLU A 13 9.61 -1.28 -4.42
CA GLU A 13 10.68 -2.15 -4.95
C GLU A 13 12.05 -1.81 -4.35
N LYS A 14 12.38 -0.52 -4.26
CA LYS A 14 13.65 -0.05 -3.66
C LYS A 14 13.74 -0.42 -2.18
N ILE A 15 12.67 -0.17 -1.41
CA ILE A 15 12.66 -0.49 0.03
C ILE A 15 12.76 -2.00 0.25
N LEU A 16 12.10 -2.82 -0.58
CA LEU A 16 12.20 -4.28 -0.50
C LEU A 16 13.61 -4.77 -0.82
N ALA A 17 14.29 -4.19 -1.80
CA ALA A 17 15.69 -4.50 -2.10
C ALA A 17 16.61 -4.14 -0.92
N GLU A 18 16.48 -2.93 -0.37
CA GLU A 18 17.24 -2.51 0.81
C GLU A 18 16.96 -3.38 2.05
N ALA A 19 15.71 -3.80 2.24
CA ALA A 19 15.31 -4.68 3.32
C ALA A 19 15.96 -6.06 3.17
N ALA A 20 16.02 -6.59 1.95
CA ALA A 20 16.68 -7.86 1.65
C ALA A 20 18.18 -7.82 2.01
N ASP A 21 18.88 -6.74 1.65
CA ASP A 21 20.30 -6.53 1.99
C ASP A 21 20.52 -6.49 3.51
N LYS A 22 19.57 -5.90 4.24
CA LYS A 22 19.56 -5.82 5.71
C LYS A 22 19.01 -7.08 6.39
N LYS A 23 18.61 -8.11 5.63
CA LYS A 23 17.95 -9.34 6.11
C LYS A 23 16.67 -9.06 6.91
N ILE A 24 15.97 -7.98 6.56
CA ILE A 24 14.66 -7.64 7.10
C ILE A 24 13.60 -8.38 6.26
N PRO A 25 12.73 -9.18 6.89
CA PRO A 25 11.64 -9.86 6.19
C PRO A 25 10.71 -8.88 5.46
N ALA A 26 10.34 -9.20 4.23
CA ALA A 26 9.42 -8.39 3.42
C ALA A 26 8.05 -8.19 4.10
N ASP A 27 7.57 -9.17 4.88
CA ASP A 27 6.34 -9.05 5.67
C ASP A 27 6.39 -7.88 6.67
N LEU A 28 7.54 -7.66 7.32
CA LEU A 28 7.71 -6.53 8.23
C LEU A 28 7.68 -5.19 7.49
N ILE A 29 8.23 -5.13 6.28
CA ILE A 29 8.12 -3.95 5.42
C ILE A 29 6.65 -3.72 5.02
N GLY A 30 5.93 -4.77 4.61
CA GLY A 30 4.51 -4.68 4.28
C GLY A 30 3.67 -4.13 5.42
N ARG A 31 3.93 -4.58 6.66
CA ARG A 31 3.28 -4.06 7.86
C ARG A 31 3.55 -2.58 8.08
N GLU A 32 4.79 -2.13 7.93
CA GLU A 32 5.12 -0.70 8.09
C GLU A 32 4.56 0.17 6.97
N LEU A 33 4.43 -0.36 5.75
CA LEU A 33 3.74 0.35 4.65
C LEU A 33 2.26 0.57 4.97
N ILE A 34 1.59 -0.40 5.59
CA ILE A 34 0.20 -0.23 6.06
C ILE A 34 0.14 0.82 7.18
N ASN A 35 1.05 0.78 8.15
CA ASN A 35 1.11 1.78 9.23
C ASN A 35 1.25 3.21 8.67
N GLU A 36 2.13 3.41 7.69
CA GLU A 36 2.33 4.70 7.03
C GLU A 36 1.10 5.14 6.23
N ALA A 37 0.45 4.22 5.51
CA ALA A 37 -0.80 4.52 4.81
C ALA A 37 -1.90 4.98 5.79
N VAL A 38 -2.05 4.28 6.92
CA VAL A 38 -3.00 4.67 8.00
C VAL A 38 -2.64 6.04 8.56
N ARG A 39 -1.37 6.31 8.87
CA ARG A 39 -0.88 7.61 9.38
C ARG A 39 -1.23 8.75 8.42
N ILE A 40 -1.11 8.54 7.11
CA ILE A 40 -1.47 9.53 6.09
C ILE A 40 -2.98 9.76 6.06
N TYR A 41 -3.79 8.69 6.02
CA TYR A 41 -5.25 8.84 5.95
C TYR A 41 -5.88 9.45 7.20
N GLN A 42 -5.33 9.21 8.39
CA GLN A 42 -5.81 9.79 9.64
C GLN A 42 -5.81 11.33 9.63
N GLN A 43 -5.08 11.98 8.73
CA GLN A 43 -5.07 13.43 8.59
C GLN A 43 -6.40 13.99 8.05
N GLN A 44 -7.17 13.18 7.32
CA GLN A 44 -8.34 13.65 6.55
C GLN A 44 -9.54 12.71 6.61
N ARG A 45 -9.41 11.52 7.18
CA ARG A 45 -10.44 10.46 7.15
C ARG A 45 -10.73 9.92 8.54
N SER A 46 -11.95 9.46 8.75
CA SER A 46 -12.31 8.76 9.98
C SER A 46 -11.67 7.36 10.00
N ILE A 47 -11.53 6.77 11.19
CA ILE A 47 -11.03 5.40 11.33
C ILE A 47 -11.92 4.39 10.58
N ALA A 48 -13.24 4.62 10.54
CA ALA A 48 -14.17 3.76 9.82
C ALA A 48 -13.92 3.80 8.30
N ASP A 49 -13.69 4.99 7.74
CA ASP A 49 -13.38 5.13 6.32
C ASP A 49 -12.04 4.47 5.98
N ILE A 50 -11.03 4.63 6.84
CA ILE A 50 -9.71 4.00 6.68
C ILE A 50 -9.82 2.47 6.66
N ALA A 51 -10.61 1.90 7.58
CA ALA A 51 -10.83 0.46 7.60
C ALA A 51 -11.44 -0.03 6.28
N GLN A 52 -12.43 0.68 5.73
CA GLN A 52 -13.02 0.35 4.43
C GLN A 52 -12.02 0.45 3.28
N GLU A 53 -11.16 1.47 3.27
CA GLU A 53 -10.07 1.60 2.28
C GLU A 53 -9.07 0.45 2.31
N LEU A 54 -8.88 -0.20 3.46
CA LEU A 54 -7.94 -1.31 3.63
C LEU A 54 -8.60 -2.67 3.34
N THR A 55 -9.86 -2.85 3.72
CA THR A 55 -10.61 -4.08 3.43
C THR A 55 -10.76 -4.29 1.93
N PHE A 56 -11.07 -3.22 1.16
CA PHE A 56 -11.24 -3.34 -0.28
C PHE A 56 -10.02 -3.96 -1.01
N PRO A 57 -8.78 -3.44 -0.90
CA PRO A 57 -7.62 -4.07 -1.51
C PRO A 57 -7.31 -5.43 -0.86
N ALA A 58 -7.53 -5.64 0.44
CA ALA A 58 -7.31 -6.96 1.04
C ALA A 58 -8.19 -8.05 0.38
N ASP A 59 -9.41 -7.71 -0.02
CA ASP A 59 -10.35 -8.64 -0.64
C ASP A 59 -10.23 -8.70 -2.18
N ASN A 60 -9.62 -7.69 -2.83
CA ASN A 60 -9.69 -7.51 -4.29
C ASN A 60 -8.33 -7.29 -4.97
N LEU A 61 -7.22 -7.15 -4.23
CA LEU A 61 -5.89 -6.96 -4.82
C LEU A 61 -5.40 -8.30 -5.37
N ASP A 62 -5.77 -8.56 -6.62
CA ASP A 62 -5.21 -9.63 -7.42
C ASP A 62 -3.83 -9.19 -7.95
N PRO A 63 -2.74 -9.94 -7.67
CA PRO A 63 -1.41 -9.61 -8.18
C PRO A 63 -1.34 -9.52 -9.71
N ASP A 64 -2.31 -10.10 -10.43
CA ASP A 64 -2.38 -10.09 -11.89
C ASP A 64 -3.35 -9.05 -12.48
N THR A 65 -4.15 -8.34 -11.66
CA THR A 65 -5.18 -7.42 -12.15
C THR A 65 -4.94 -5.96 -11.74
N GLU A 66 -4.68 -5.08 -12.71
CA GLU A 66 -4.63 -3.62 -12.49
C GLU A 66 -6.03 -3.06 -12.16
N TYR A 67 -6.41 -3.02 -10.89
CA TYR A 67 -7.62 -2.30 -10.50
C TYR A 67 -7.43 -0.79 -10.65
N THR A 68 -8.13 -0.23 -11.64
CA THR A 68 -8.33 1.21 -11.79
C THR A 68 -9.28 1.66 -10.69
N PHE A 69 -8.77 2.39 -9.69
CA PHE A 69 -9.59 3.07 -8.69
C PHE A 69 -10.52 4.07 -9.42
N MET A 70 -11.74 3.65 -9.74
CA MET A 70 -12.83 4.57 -10.06
C MET A 70 -13.69 4.71 -8.83
N ARG A 71 -13.77 5.92 -8.28
CA ARG A 71 -14.91 6.32 -7.46
C ARG A 71 -15.71 7.39 -8.21
N PRO A 72 -17.05 7.32 -8.18
CA PRO A 72 -17.92 8.35 -8.75
C PRO A 72 -17.79 9.69 -8.03
#